data_AF-A0A7X2NRE1-F1
#
_entry.id   AF-A0A7X2NRE1-F1
#
_cell.length_a   1.000
_cell.length_b   1.000
_cell.length_c   1.000
_cell.angle_alpha   90.00
_cell.angle_beta   90.00
_cell.angle_gamma   90.00
#
_symmetry.space_group_name_H-M   'P 1'
#
loop_
_entity.id
_entity.type
_entity.pdbx_description
1 polymer ?
#
loop_
_entity_poly.entity_id
_entity_poly.type
_entity_poly.pdbx_seq_one_letter_code
_entity_poly.pdbx_strand_id
1 'polypeptide(L)'
;MKPYGIDVPVKLNIWIRPECQKRQFEIISQVKPSILFLESDGGRNEDEWNKIYQNREYVESHIDWDCQIYKLYHDRNEGLYSTAKEEYEIIWSKVDYCILLEDDILPDVTYFRFCKELFEKYKDDYRVSAISGLNLQGTYERASSDWFFSRKLAVSGMGMWKRTFEEFYNRDFGKDPYVMSLLKEETKKNDDFQKKILGYADSEYYEGHIAFTEFFVEFSAYGQHQLIVVPKRNLIRNIGYGEGSAHAAGLQRMPKAIRNTFDMETYPMQFPMKEPEYMIPDPYYEKAFDRIMGRNDKLLQASRWIQYKWLYLKNGGNLIDGVKKVIRRHQNSNHEYES
;
A
#
# COMPACT_ATOMS: atom_id res chain seq x y z
N MET A 1 4.57 10.95 31.58
CA MET A 1 4.19 10.12 30.42
C MET A 1 5.07 8.88 30.40
N LYS A 2 4.57 7.74 29.89
CA LYS A 2 5.39 6.52 29.71
C LYS A 2 6.45 6.78 28.63
N PRO A 3 7.67 6.21 28.67
CA PRO A 3 8.59 6.34 27.54
C PRO A 3 8.02 5.65 26.28
N TYR A 4 8.43 6.10 25.08
CA TYR A 4 8.17 5.34 23.86
C TYR A 4 8.79 3.93 23.93
N GLY A 5 8.14 2.97 23.31
CA GLY A 5 8.56 1.56 23.29
C GLY A 5 9.45 1.23 22.10
N ILE A 6 9.33 1.97 21.00
CA ILE A 6 10.17 1.82 19.83
C ILE A 6 10.46 3.17 19.16
N ASP A 7 11.73 3.41 18.85
CA ASP A 7 12.13 4.58 18.07
C ASP A 7 11.99 4.31 16.56
N VAL A 8 10.77 4.50 16.05
CA VAL A 8 10.40 4.40 14.63
C VAL A 8 9.25 5.37 14.34
N PRO A 9 9.33 6.19 13.29
CA PRO A 9 8.21 7.01 12.82
C PRO A 9 7.12 6.18 12.14
N VAL A 10 5.87 6.45 12.49
CA VAL A 10 4.70 5.78 11.90
C VAL A 10 3.68 6.82 11.44
N LYS A 11 3.24 6.70 10.19
CA LYS A 11 2.11 7.44 9.64
C LYS A 11 0.85 6.61 9.68
N LEU A 12 -0.25 7.22 10.09
CA LEU A 12 -1.60 6.65 10.15
C LEU A 12 -2.56 7.49 9.33
N ASN A 13 -3.30 6.86 8.41
CA ASN A 13 -4.52 7.45 7.86
C ASN A 13 -5.65 7.32 8.87
N ILE A 14 -6.41 8.39 9.08
CA ILE A 14 -7.62 8.43 9.90
C ILE A 14 -8.79 8.79 8.99
N TRP A 15 -9.69 7.84 8.78
CA TRP A 15 -10.82 8.01 7.87
C TRP A 15 -12.14 7.52 8.48
N ILE A 16 -13.04 6.96 7.66
CA ILE A 16 -14.44 6.69 8.02
C ILE A 16 -14.70 5.25 8.53
N ARG A 17 -13.68 4.55 9.05
CA ARG A 17 -13.80 3.16 9.53
C ARG A 17 -13.44 2.99 11.02
N PRO A 18 -14.32 3.41 11.96
CA PRO A 18 -13.98 3.42 13.38
C PRO A 18 -13.52 2.10 13.99
N GLU A 19 -14.17 0.99 13.64
CA GLU A 19 -13.75 -0.33 14.15
C GLU A 19 -12.39 -0.77 13.62
N CYS A 20 -12.04 -0.40 12.38
CA CYS A 20 -10.72 -0.68 11.83
C CYS A 20 -9.65 0.17 12.54
N GLN A 21 -9.92 1.48 12.65
CA GLN A 21 -9.03 2.44 13.31
C GLN A 21 -8.75 2.06 14.75
N LYS A 22 -9.79 1.68 15.50
CA LYS A 22 -9.67 1.24 16.88
C LYS A 22 -8.72 0.06 17.02
N ARG A 23 -8.97 -1.01 16.27
CA ARG A 23 -8.14 -2.24 16.29
C ARG A 23 -6.70 -1.97 15.87
N GLN A 24 -6.50 -1.10 14.88
CA GLN A 24 -5.17 -0.69 14.44
C GLN A 24 -4.44 0.05 15.57
N PHE A 25 -5.10 1.02 16.19
CA PHE A 25 -4.47 1.84 17.22
C PHE A 25 -4.21 1.08 18.53
N GLU A 26 -5.02 0.07 18.86
CA GLU A 26 -4.75 -0.87 19.94
C GLU A 26 -3.41 -1.61 19.75
N ILE A 27 -2.99 -1.89 18.52
CA ILE A 27 -1.68 -2.50 18.24
C ILE A 27 -0.57 -1.44 18.35
N ILE A 28 -0.78 -0.26 17.78
CA ILE A 28 0.22 0.83 17.79
C ILE A 28 0.53 1.29 19.22
N SER A 29 -0.49 1.40 20.07
CA SER A 29 -0.34 1.76 21.48
C SER A 29 0.38 0.68 22.32
N GLN A 30 0.46 -0.57 21.85
CA GLN A 30 1.30 -1.59 22.48
C GLN A 30 2.78 -1.34 22.21
N VAL A 31 3.14 -0.94 20.98
CA VAL A 31 4.54 -0.72 20.57
C VAL A 31 5.04 0.69 20.89
N LYS A 32 4.15 1.68 20.99
CA LYS A 32 4.43 3.06 21.42
C LYS A 32 5.56 3.69 20.58
N PRO A 33 5.32 4.01 19.30
CA PRO A 33 6.32 4.63 18.44
C PRO A 33 6.75 6.00 18.98
N SER A 34 7.99 6.40 18.74
CA SER A 34 8.52 7.71 19.15
C SER A 34 7.89 8.89 18.39
N ILE A 35 7.47 8.67 17.15
CA ILE A 35 6.88 9.69 16.28
C ILE A 35 5.61 9.16 15.60
N LEU A 36 4.53 9.94 15.64
CA LEU A 36 3.28 9.68 14.92
C LEU A 36 2.97 10.82 13.96
N PHE A 37 2.68 10.48 12.70
CA PHE A 37 2.01 11.36 11.74
C PHE A 37 0.55 10.93 11.64
N LEU A 38 -0.37 11.79 12.08
CA LEU A 38 -1.80 11.56 12.03
C LEU A 38 -2.35 12.34 10.84
N GLU A 39 -2.65 11.63 9.76
CA GLU A 39 -3.26 12.20 8.55
C GLU A 39 -4.75 11.93 8.56
N SER A 40 -5.54 12.96 8.25
CA SER A 40 -6.98 12.83 8.13
C SER A 40 -7.51 13.86 7.15
N ASP A 41 -7.88 13.41 5.96
CA ASP A 41 -8.69 14.20 5.04
C ASP A 41 -10.05 14.61 5.67
N GLY A 42 -10.75 15.57 5.07
CA GLY A 42 -12.06 16.02 5.55
C GLY A 42 -13.22 15.19 5.00
N GLY A 43 -14.31 15.09 5.76
CA GLY A 43 -15.50 14.33 5.36
C GLY A 43 -16.26 14.97 4.18
N ARG A 44 -16.89 14.14 3.34
CA ARG A 44 -17.70 14.62 2.20
C ARG A 44 -19.15 14.95 2.58
N ASN A 45 -19.57 14.52 3.77
CA ASN A 45 -20.90 14.72 4.33
C ASN A 45 -20.84 14.58 5.86
N GLU A 46 -21.95 14.89 6.53
CA GLU A 46 -22.04 14.90 8.00
C GLU A 46 -21.76 13.53 8.65
N ASP A 47 -22.21 12.42 8.05
CA ASP A 47 -21.96 11.07 8.57
C ASP A 47 -20.46 10.73 8.54
N GLU A 48 -19.77 11.09 7.46
CA GLU A 48 -18.32 10.90 7.35
C GLU A 48 -17.57 11.77 8.36
N TRP A 49 -17.96 13.02 8.52
CA TRP A 49 -17.40 13.91 9.54
C TRP A 49 -17.55 13.34 10.95
N ASN A 50 -18.73 12.81 11.30
CA ASN A 50 -18.97 12.20 12.60
C ASN A 50 -18.01 11.02 12.86
N LYS A 51 -17.80 10.15 11.86
CA LYS A 51 -16.86 9.02 11.95
C LYS A 51 -15.40 9.49 12.04
N ILE A 52 -15.03 10.52 11.29
CA ILE A 52 -13.69 11.10 11.32
C ILE A 52 -13.39 11.70 12.69
N TYR A 53 -14.31 12.50 13.25
CA TYR A 53 -14.13 13.08 14.58
C TYR A 53 -14.03 12.01 15.66
N GLN A 54 -14.88 10.99 15.61
CA GLN A 54 -14.79 9.83 16.51
C GLN A 54 -13.39 9.18 16.46
N ASN A 55 -12.83 9.02 15.26
CA ASN A 55 -11.54 8.37 15.08
C ASN A 55 -10.36 9.25 15.50
N ARG A 56 -10.39 10.56 15.17
CA ARG A 56 -9.40 11.53 15.65
C ARG A 56 -9.39 11.58 17.18
N GLU A 57 -10.56 11.68 17.81
CA GLU A 57 -10.69 11.66 19.28
C GLU A 57 -10.17 10.36 19.89
N TYR A 58 -10.55 9.21 19.31
CA TYR A 58 -10.10 7.90 19.81
C TYR A 58 -8.57 7.77 19.76
N VAL A 59 -7.95 8.06 18.63
CA VAL A 59 -6.48 7.98 18.46
C VAL A 59 -5.78 8.92 19.43
N GLU A 60 -6.19 10.19 19.50
CA GLU A 60 -5.51 11.18 20.32
C GLU A 60 -5.64 10.93 21.83
N SER A 61 -6.83 10.55 22.30
CA SER A 61 -7.09 10.27 23.71
C SER A 61 -6.36 9.04 24.24
N HIS A 62 -5.90 8.14 23.35
CA HIS A 62 -5.22 6.90 23.71
C HIS A 62 -3.69 6.98 23.54
N ILE A 63 -3.13 8.15 23.19
CA ILE A 63 -1.68 8.39 23.22
C ILE A 63 -1.26 8.74 24.65
N ASP A 64 -0.76 7.75 25.40
CA ASP A 64 -0.37 7.87 26.82
C ASP A 64 1.15 7.78 27.08
N TRP A 65 1.95 7.84 26.02
CA TRP A 65 3.41 7.74 26.04
C TRP A 65 4.08 8.98 25.42
N ASP A 66 5.38 9.10 25.65
CA ASP A 66 6.24 10.16 25.13
C ASP A 66 6.41 10.01 23.63
N CYS A 67 5.55 10.72 22.89
CA CYS A 67 5.39 10.63 21.46
C CYS A 67 5.40 12.03 20.85
N GLN A 68 6.23 12.25 19.84
CA GLN A 68 6.14 13.44 19.00
C GLN A 68 5.01 13.25 17.98
N ILE A 69 4.08 14.19 17.93
CA ILE A 69 2.87 14.07 17.09
C ILE A 69 2.85 15.19 16.06
N TYR A 70 2.67 14.81 14.80
CA TYR A 70 2.37 15.71 13.69
C TYR A 70 0.97 15.43 13.19
N LYS A 71 0.11 16.46 13.16
CA LYS A 71 -1.28 16.34 12.71
C LYS A 71 -1.45 17.02 11.36
N LEU A 72 -2.02 16.30 10.41
CA LEU A 72 -2.34 16.76 9.06
C LEU A 72 -3.83 16.56 8.87
N TYR A 73 -4.61 17.49 9.40
CA TYR A 73 -6.07 17.44 9.36
C TYR A 73 -6.59 18.48 8.41
N HIS A 74 -7.40 18.04 7.45
CA HIS A 74 -8.09 18.93 6.53
C HIS A 74 -9.49 19.26 7.05
N ASP A 75 -9.93 20.50 6.77
CA ASP A 75 -11.27 21.01 7.10
C ASP A 75 -12.31 20.74 5.98
N ARG A 76 -11.86 20.20 4.85
CA ARG A 76 -12.68 19.73 3.73
C ARG A 76 -12.05 18.50 3.10
N ASN A 77 -12.81 17.76 2.30
CA ASN A 77 -12.26 16.66 1.52
C ASN A 77 -11.39 17.22 0.38
N GLU A 78 -10.06 17.10 0.49
CA GLU A 78 -9.11 17.48 -0.57
C GLU A 78 -8.84 16.31 -1.54
N GLY A 79 -9.21 15.09 -1.13
CA GLY A 79 -9.04 13.88 -1.91
C GLY A 79 -7.68 13.22 -1.73
N LEU A 80 -7.67 11.89 -1.88
CA LEU A 80 -6.55 11.00 -1.52
C LEU A 80 -5.19 11.46 -2.06
N TYR A 81 -5.10 11.84 -3.34
CA TYR A 81 -3.83 12.20 -3.96
C TYR A 81 -3.29 13.56 -3.51
N SER A 82 -4.19 14.54 -3.29
CA SER A 82 -3.80 15.87 -2.80
C SER A 82 -3.26 15.75 -1.37
N THR A 83 -4.02 15.08 -0.51
CA THR A 83 -3.63 14.80 0.88
C THR A 83 -2.32 14.01 0.96
N ALA A 84 -2.16 12.95 0.15
CA ALA A 84 -0.94 12.14 0.18
C ALA A 84 0.32 12.92 -0.27
N LYS A 85 0.18 13.91 -1.15
CA LYS A 85 1.30 14.78 -1.56
C LYS A 85 1.76 15.65 -0.39
N GLU A 86 0.84 16.37 0.26
CA GLU A 86 1.15 17.20 1.43
C GLU A 86 1.70 16.36 2.58
N GLU A 87 1.12 15.17 2.78
CA GLU A 87 1.58 14.19 3.75
C GLU A 87 3.06 13.86 3.56
N TYR A 88 3.46 13.49 2.35
CA TYR A 88 4.84 13.11 2.08
C TYR A 88 5.79 14.29 2.25
N GLU A 89 5.41 15.50 1.80
CA GLU A 89 6.21 16.71 2.03
C GLU A 89 6.47 16.93 3.53
N ILE A 90 5.46 16.75 4.37
CA ILE A 90 5.59 16.90 5.81
C ILE A 90 6.43 15.79 6.42
N ILE A 91 6.14 14.50 6.14
CA ILE A 91 6.91 13.37 6.69
C ILE A 91 8.39 13.53 6.37
N TRP A 92 8.73 13.73 5.10
CA TRP A 92 10.12 13.80 4.65
C TRP A 92 10.83 15.09 5.03
N SER A 93 10.10 16.12 5.50
CA SER A 93 10.71 17.28 6.15
C SER A 93 11.20 16.98 7.59
N LYS A 94 10.76 15.86 8.19
CA LYS A 94 11.00 15.53 9.60
C LYS A 94 11.83 14.28 9.82
N VAL A 95 11.70 13.28 8.95
CA VAL A 95 12.31 11.95 9.14
C VAL A 95 12.90 11.38 7.85
N ASP A 96 13.90 10.51 7.99
CA ASP A 96 14.57 9.86 6.85
C ASP A 96 13.91 8.54 6.43
N TYR A 97 13.00 8.01 7.25
CA TYR A 97 12.20 6.82 6.95
C TYR A 97 10.91 6.83 7.75
N CYS A 98 9.88 6.14 7.25
CA CYS A 98 8.59 6.06 7.90
C CYS A 98 7.86 4.74 7.55
N ILE A 99 7.13 4.18 8.51
CA ILE A 99 6.12 3.15 8.26
C ILE A 99 4.82 3.85 7.85
N LEU A 100 4.24 3.49 6.71
CA LEU A 100 3.03 4.09 6.18
C LEU A 100 1.85 3.10 6.31
N LEU A 101 0.87 3.42 7.15
CA LEU A 101 -0.30 2.57 7.43
C LEU A 101 -1.61 3.26 7.03
N GLU A 102 -2.38 2.62 6.15
CA GLU A 102 -3.79 2.95 5.90
C GLU A 102 -4.67 2.55 7.08
N ASP A 103 -5.90 3.08 7.18
CA ASP A 103 -6.81 2.91 8.32
C ASP A 103 -7.27 1.45 8.57
N ASP A 104 -7.04 0.57 7.60
CA ASP A 104 -7.46 -0.82 7.58
C ASP A 104 -6.32 -1.86 7.63
N ILE A 105 -5.12 -1.41 7.99
CA ILE A 105 -3.93 -2.25 8.07
C ILE A 105 -3.61 -2.56 9.53
N LEU A 106 -3.68 -3.84 9.90
CA LEU A 106 -3.30 -4.35 11.21
C LEU A 106 -1.93 -5.02 11.14
N PRO A 107 -0.85 -4.34 11.55
CA PRO A 107 0.47 -4.97 11.65
C PRO A 107 0.58 -5.93 12.83
N ASP A 108 1.43 -6.94 12.72
CA ASP A 108 1.90 -7.67 13.89
C ASP A 108 2.77 -6.74 14.78
N VAL A 109 2.75 -6.88 16.10
CA VAL A 109 3.59 -6.05 16.99
C VAL A 109 5.08 -6.14 16.67
N THR A 110 5.53 -7.28 16.15
CA THR A 110 6.93 -7.50 15.76
C THR A 110 7.31 -6.81 14.44
N TYR A 111 6.33 -6.40 13.63
CA TYR A 111 6.54 -5.68 12.37
C TYR A 111 7.30 -4.36 12.55
N PHE A 112 7.03 -3.63 13.63
CA PHE A 112 7.69 -2.36 13.90
C PHE A 112 9.20 -2.54 14.15
N ARG A 113 9.59 -3.58 14.89
CA ARG A 113 11.00 -3.93 15.10
C ARG A 113 11.65 -4.48 13.84
N PHE A 114 10.92 -5.27 13.05
CA PHE A 114 11.35 -5.72 11.73
C PHE A 114 11.72 -4.53 10.84
N CYS A 115 10.84 -3.54 10.70
CA CYS A 115 11.12 -2.31 9.96
C CYS A 115 12.27 -1.51 10.57
N LYS A 116 12.33 -1.36 11.90
CA LYS A 116 13.44 -0.65 12.56
C LYS A 116 14.80 -1.20 12.18
N GLU A 117 14.99 -2.51 12.35
CA GLU A 117 16.27 -3.16 12.08
C GLU A 117 16.64 -3.08 10.59
N LEU A 118 15.64 -3.14 9.69
CA LEU A 118 15.86 -3.02 8.24
C LEU A 118 16.11 -1.58 7.77
N PHE A 119 15.43 -0.59 8.36
CA PHE A 119 15.68 0.83 8.07
C PHE A 119 17.12 1.20 8.38
N GLU A 120 17.63 0.77 9.54
CA GLU A 120 19.04 0.99 9.91
C GLU A 120 19.99 0.18 9.02
N LYS A 121 19.68 -1.10 8.75
CA LYS A 121 20.53 -1.98 7.94
C LYS A 121 20.73 -1.46 6.52
N TYR A 122 19.68 -0.97 5.87
CA TYR A 122 19.71 -0.51 4.48
C TYR A 122 19.63 1.00 4.34
N LYS A 123 19.93 1.78 5.38
CA LYS A 123 19.87 3.25 5.34
C LYS A 123 20.67 3.84 4.17
N ASP A 124 21.88 3.30 3.95
CA ASP A 124 22.82 3.75 2.92
C ASP A 124 22.88 2.81 1.69
N ASP A 125 22.06 1.76 1.64
CA ASP A 125 22.03 0.81 0.53
C ASP A 125 20.87 1.11 -0.43
N TYR A 126 21.17 1.91 -1.45
CA TYR A 126 20.22 2.37 -2.47
C TYR A 126 19.70 1.25 -3.37
N ARG A 127 20.20 0.02 -3.24
CA ARG A 127 19.60 -1.14 -3.93
C ARG A 127 18.26 -1.54 -3.30
N VAL A 128 17.94 -1.08 -2.08
CA VAL A 128 16.65 -1.35 -1.42
C VAL A 128 15.80 -0.08 -1.42
N SER A 129 14.59 -0.18 -1.96
CA SER A 129 13.68 0.97 -2.10
C SER A 129 12.56 0.99 -1.06
N ALA A 130 12.05 -0.19 -0.69
CA ALA A 130 10.94 -0.31 0.24
C ALA A 130 10.98 -1.61 1.04
N ILE A 131 10.23 -1.62 2.13
CA ILE A 131 9.95 -2.78 2.96
C ILE A 131 8.45 -3.08 2.84
N SER A 132 8.10 -4.28 2.40
CA SER A 132 6.73 -4.79 2.47
C SER A 132 6.53 -5.48 3.82
N GLY A 133 5.45 -5.21 4.54
CA GLY A 133 5.02 -6.03 5.66
C GLY A 133 4.17 -7.24 5.24
N LEU A 134 3.48 -7.12 4.09
CA LEU A 134 2.58 -8.14 3.58
C LEU A 134 3.33 -9.18 2.74
N ASN A 135 3.12 -10.46 3.06
CA ASN A 135 3.50 -11.58 2.22
C ASN A 135 2.24 -12.29 1.72
N LEU A 136 1.95 -12.21 0.41
CA LEU A 136 0.71 -12.73 -0.19
C LEU A 136 0.60 -14.27 -0.15
N GLN A 137 1.67 -14.99 0.15
CA GLN A 137 1.62 -16.44 0.35
C GLN A 137 1.34 -16.84 1.81
N GLY A 138 1.26 -15.88 2.74
CA GLY A 138 1.15 -16.15 4.17
C GLY A 138 2.49 -16.60 4.76
N THR A 139 3.00 -17.75 4.31
CA THR A 139 4.36 -18.20 4.62
C THR A 139 5.05 -18.69 3.35
N TYR A 140 6.28 -18.23 3.12
CA TYR A 140 7.07 -18.59 1.94
C TYR A 140 8.22 -19.54 2.29
N GLU A 141 7.98 -20.85 2.18
CA GLU A 141 8.91 -21.88 2.66
C GLU A 141 10.21 -22.01 1.87
N ARG A 142 10.29 -21.44 0.65
CA ARG A 142 11.52 -21.47 -0.14
C ARG A 142 12.59 -20.51 0.41
N ALA A 143 12.19 -19.47 1.14
CA ALA A 143 13.14 -18.56 1.78
C ALA A 143 13.85 -19.27 2.94
N SER A 144 15.19 -19.23 2.92
CA SER A 144 16.03 -19.77 3.99
C SER A 144 16.29 -18.75 5.11
N SER A 145 16.05 -17.47 4.85
CA SER A 145 16.15 -16.29 5.74
C SER A 145 14.77 -15.81 6.20
N ASP A 146 14.73 -14.88 7.16
CA ASP A 146 13.48 -14.32 7.71
C ASP A 146 12.88 -13.23 6.80
N TRP A 147 13.65 -12.72 5.84
CA TRP A 147 13.16 -11.93 4.71
C TRP A 147 13.93 -12.26 3.44
N PHE A 148 13.35 -11.90 2.30
CA PHE A 148 13.93 -12.08 0.97
C PHE A 148 13.61 -10.85 0.11
N PHE A 149 14.07 -10.84 -1.13
CA PHE A 149 13.89 -9.71 -2.04
C PHE A 149 12.94 -10.04 -3.19
N SER A 150 12.22 -9.02 -3.64
CA SER A 150 11.26 -9.09 -4.74
C SER A 150 11.27 -7.75 -5.48
N ARG A 151 10.90 -7.75 -6.77
CA ARG A 151 10.57 -6.50 -7.50
C ARG A 151 9.08 -6.15 -7.41
N LYS A 152 8.30 -6.96 -6.72
CA LYS A 152 6.86 -6.80 -6.52
C LYS A 152 6.58 -6.32 -5.11
N LEU A 153 5.89 -5.18 -5.01
CA LEU A 153 5.43 -4.59 -3.75
C LEU A 153 3.98 -5.00 -3.47
N ALA A 154 3.70 -5.39 -2.23
CA ALA A 154 2.35 -5.29 -1.67
C ALA A 154 2.32 -4.05 -0.76
N VAL A 155 1.52 -3.04 -1.13
CA VAL A 155 1.57 -1.71 -0.48
C VAL A 155 1.12 -1.73 0.98
N SER A 156 0.24 -2.67 1.34
CA SER A 156 -0.36 -2.77 2.67
C SER A 156 0.72 -2.97 3.73
N GLY A 157 0.91 -1.96 4.57
CA GLY A 157 1.97 -1.94 5.58
C GLY A 157 3.35 -1.82 4.93
N MET A 158 3.54 -0.78 4.12
CA MET A 158 4.83 -0.47 3.53
C MET A 158 5.67 0.40 4.48
N GLY A 159 6.97 0.13 4.56
CA GLY A 159 7.98 1.04 5.09
C GLY A 159 8.84 1.60 3.94
N MET A 160 9.17 2.89 3.99
CA MET A 160 9.95 3.54 2.94
C MET A 160 10.90 4.59 3.51
N TRP A 161 12.01 4.82 2.80
CA TRP A 161 12.95 5.91 3.09
C TRP A 161 12.60 7.17 2.31
N LYS A 162 12.94 8.32 2.88
CA LYS A 162 12.93 9.61 2.20
C LYS A 162 13.71 9.57 0.89
N ARG A 163 14.90 8.95 0.88
CA ARG A 163 15.72 8.82 -0.34
C ARG A 163 15.00 8.11 -1.49
N THR A 164 14.12 7.16 -1.19
CA THR A 164 13.29 6.50 -2.22
C THR A 164 12.27 7.48 -2.78
N PHE A 165 11.61 8.26 -1.92
CA PHE A 165 10.66 9.28 -2.36
C PHE A 165 11.32 10.39 -3.18
N GLU A 166 12.54 10.81 -2.84
CA GLU A 166 13.27 11.84 -3.59
C GLU A 166 13.68 11.40 -5.00
N GLU A 167 13.71 10.09 -5.27
CA GLU A 167 13.85 9.53 -6.63
C GLU A 167 12.52 9.49 -7.38
N PHE A 168 11.39 9.66 -6.69
CA PHE A 168 10.11 9.83 -7.36
C PHE A 168 10.20 11.20 -8.05
N TYR A 169 9.62 11.30 -9.25
CA TYR A 169 9.72 12.45 -10.15
C TYR A 169 11.01 12.53 -11.00
N ASN A 170 10.95 11.85 -12.15
CA ASN A 170 10.90 12.54 -13.45
C ASN A 170 10.22 11.63 -14.49
N ARG A 171 9.16 12.09 -15.17
CA ARG A 171 8.53 11.37 -16.30
C ARG A 171 9.33 11.45 -17.60
N ASP A 172 10.46 12.14 -17.59
CA ASP A 172 11.33 12.31 -18.75
C ASP A 172 11.90 11.00 -19.29
N PHE A 173 11.80 9.89 -18.56
CA PHE A 173 12.05 8.56 -19.13
C PHE A 173 11.25 8.33 -20.41
N GLY A 174 10.05 8.90 -20.53
CA GLY A 174 9.19 8.83 -21.72
C GLY A 174 9.72 9.60 -22.93
N LYS A 175 10.61 10.59 -22.71
CA LYS A 175 11.15 11.46 -23.77
C LYS A 175 12.35 10.86 -24.49
N ASP A 176 13.03 9.89 -23.88
CA ASP A 176 14.20 9.23 -24.46
C ASP A 176 13.82 7.88 -25.10
N PRO A 177 13.89 7.75 -26.44
CA PRO A 177 13.56 6.51 -27.13
C PRO A 177 14.45 5.32 -26.73
N TYR A 178 15.72 5.56 -26.39
CA TYR A 178 16.64 4.51 -25.93
C TYR A 178 16.20 3.99 -24.57
N VAL A 179 15.95 4.87 -23.60
CA VAL A 179 15.44 4.50 -22.26
C VAL A 179 14.11 3.76 -22.38
N MET A 180 13.18 4.24 -23.20
CA MET A 180 11.91 3.55 -23.42
C MET A 180 12.08 2.17 -24.06
N SER A 181 13.09 1.96 -24.91
CA SER A 181 13.38 0.65 -25.48
C SER A 181 13.87 -0.35 -24.42
N LEU A 182 14.73 0.10 -23.49
CA LEU A 182 15.20 -0.69 -22.36
C LEU A 182 14.06 -1.02 -21.39
N LEU A 183 13.26 -0.02 -21.00
CA LEU A 183 12.12 -0.22 -20.10
C LEU A 183 11.09 -1.20 -20.68
N LYS A 184 10.85 -1.17 -21.99
CA LYS A 184 9.98 -2.14 -22.67
C LYS A 184 10.55 -3.56 -22.59
N GLU A 185 11.85 -3.72 -22.80
CA GLU A 185 12.51 -5.02 -22.74
C GLU A 185 12.54 -5.58 -21.31
N GLU A 186 12.87 -4.74 -20.32
CA GLU A 186 12.89 -5.11 -18.90
C GLU A 186 11.50 -5.49 -18.36
N THR A 187 10.46 -4.81 -18.84
CA THR A 187 9.07 -5.06 -18.41
C THR A 187 8.30 -6.01 -19.33
N LYS A 188 8.94 -6.67 -20.30
CA LYS A 188 8.27 -7.53 -21.31
C LYS A 188 7.47 -8.71 -20.76
N LYS A 189 7.74 -9.11 -19.51
CA LYS A 189 6.99 -10.18 -18.81
C LYS A 189 5.91 -9.63 -17.88
N ASN A 190 5.78 -8.31 -17.81
CA ASN A 190 4.87 -7.58 -16.94
C ASN A 190 3.98 -6.64 -17.77
N ASP A 191 3.13 -7.21 -18.62
CA ASP A 191 2.22 -6.50 -19.53
C ASP A 191 1.41 -5.40 -18.82
N ASP A 192 0.98 -5.64 -17.58
CA ASP A 192 0.23 -4.65 -16.78
C ASP A 192 1.08 -3.41 -16.50
N PHE A 193 2.30 -3.62 -16.00
CA PHE A 193 3.18 -2.52 -15.66
C PHE A 193 3.73 -1.81 -16.90
N GLN A 194 4.00 -2.55 -17.97
CA GLN A 194 4.43 -1.95 -19.24
C GLN A 194 3.38 -0.95 -19.77
N LYS A 195 2.09 -1.26 -19.68
CA LYS A 195 1.01 -0.32 -20.05
C LYS A 195 1.02 0.93 -19.18
N LYS A 196 1.28 0.80 -17.88
CA LYS A 196 1.40 1.96 -16.97
C LYS A 196 2.59 2.83 -17.34
N ILE A 197 3.76 2.24 -17.64
CA ILE A 197 4.94 3.00 -18.12
C ILE A 197 4.59 3.81 -19.38
N LEU A 198 3.96 3.16 -20.37
CA LEU A 198 3.57 3.84 -21.62
C LEU A 198 2.53 4.93 -21.36
N GLY A 199 1.51 4.62 -20.56
CA GLY A 199 0.47 5.57 -20.19
C GLY A 199 0.99 6.81 -19.48
N TYR A 200 1.87 6.62 -18.49
CA TYR A 200 2.49 7.71 -17.75
C TYR A 200 3.62 8.41 -18.51
N ALA A 201 4.21 7.77 -19.53
CA ALA A 201 5.10 8.47 -20.45
C ALA A 201 4.34 9.48 -21.32
N ASP A 202 3.11 9.13 -21.74
CA ASP A 202 2.30 9.94 -22.63
C ASP A 202 1.47 11.01 -21.90
N SER A 203 1.05 10.75 -20.66
CA SER A 203 0.10 11.59 -19.93
C SER A 203 0.38 11.59 -18.43
N GLU A 204 -0.02 12.67 -17.76
CA GLU A 204 -0.04 12.73 -16.29
C GLU A 204 -1.02 11.74 -15.67
N TYR A 205 -2.10 11.47 -16.39
CA TYR A 205 -3.16 10.57 -15.99
C TYR A 205 -3.17 9.32 -16.87
N TYR A 206 -3.20 8.15 -16.25
CA TYR A 206 -3.43 6.88 -16.90
C TYR A 206 -4.59 6.15 -16.21
N GLU A 207 -5.60 5.76 -16.99
CA GLU A 207 -6.83 5.14 -16.48
C GLU A 207 -7.55 5.94 -15.37
N GLY A 208 -7.42 7.28 -15.39
CA GLY A 208 -8.03 8.19 -14.41
C GLY A 208 -7.25 8.34 -13.10
N HIS A 209 -6.01 7.85 -13.06
CA HIS A 209 -5.14 7.91 -11.88
C HIS A 209 -3.83 8.63 -12.22
N ILE A 210 -3.28 9.35 -11.25
CA ILE A 210 -1.90 9.85 -11.34
C ILE A 210 -0.92 8.77 -10.88
N ALA A 211 0.30 8.82 -11.40
CA ALA A 211 1.41 8.04 -10.87
C ALA A 211 1.70 8.48 -9.44
N PHE A 212 1.69 7.54 -8.50
CA PHE A 212 2.00 7.79 -7.09
C PHE A 212 2.91 6.67 -6.55
N THR A 213 3.01 6.53 -5.23
CA THR A 213 3.95 5.66 -4.52
C THR A 213 4.07 4.25 -5.12
N GLU A 214 2.96 3.54 -5.32
CA GLU A 214 3.01 2.17 -5.84
C GLU A 214 3.65 2.09 -7.23
N PHE A 215 3.32 3.04 -8.10
CA PHE A 215 3.90 3.10 -9.43
C PHE A 215 5.39 3.38 -9.36
N PHE A 216 5.81 4.36 -8.55
CA PHE A 216 7.22 4.73 -8.49
C PHE A 216 8.08 3.66 -7.81
N VAL A 217 7.59 2.99 -6.76
CA VAL A 217 8.32 1.85 -6.16
C VAL A 217 8.44 0.69 -7.14
N GLU A 218 7.36 0.33 -7.86
CA GLU A 218 7.45 -0.70 -8.91
C GLU A 218 8.35 -0.23 -10.07
N PHE A 219 8.33 1.07 -10.42
CA PHE A 219 9.20 1.66 -11.44
C PHE A 219 10.67 1.53 -11.07
N SER A 220 11.06 1.89 -9.85
CA SER A 220 12.46 1.80 -9.44
C SER A 220 12.99 0.35 -9.47
N ALA A 221 12.11 -0.64 -9.30
CA ALA A 221 12.51 -2.03 -9.41
C ALA A 221 12.95 -2.44 -10.82
N TYR A 222 12.45 -1.78 -11.86
CA TYR A 222 12.83 -2.02 -13.26
C TYR A 222 13.77 -0.95 -13.81
N GLY A 223 13.53 0.32 -13.51
CA GLY A 223 14.32 1.45 -14.02
C GLY A 223 15.64 1.68 -13.28
N GLN A 224 15.72 1.27 -12.01
CA GLN A 224 16.92 1.45 -11.16
C GLN A 224 17.45 0.13 -10.58
N HIS A 225 16.86 -1.01 -10.96
CA HIS A 225 17.18 -2.34 -10.42
C HIS A 225 17.11 -2.42 -8.89
N GLN A 226 16.23 -1.62 -8.28
CA GLN A 226 16.01 -1.64 -6.84
C GLN A 226 15.16 -2.85 -6.41
N LEU A 227 15.26 -3.20 -5.13
CA LEU A 227 14.65 -4.36 -4.52
C LEU A 227 13.75 -3.94 -3.37
N ILE A 228 12.70 -4.74 -3.18
CA ILE A 228 11.78 -4.61 -2.06
C ILE A 228 12.03 -5.77 -1.11
N VAL A 229 12.16 -5.47 0.19
CA VAL A 229 12.22 -6.49 1.24
C VAL A 229 10.82 -7.07 1.46
N VAL A 230 10.71 -8.39 1.53
CA VAL A 230 9.47 -9.11 1.86
C VAL A 230 9.75 -10.10 2.99
N PRO A 231 8.96 -10.11 4.09
CA PRO A 231 9.17 -11.04 5.17
C PRO A 231 8.81 -12.46 4.71
N LYS A 232 9.54 -13.46 5.21
CA LYS A 232 9.27 -14.88 4.94
C LYS A 232 7.86 -15.27 5.38
N ARG A 233 7.42 -14.74 6.51
CA ARG A 233 6.08 -14.94 7.04
C ARG A 233 5.36 -13.60 7.10
N ASN A 234 4.07 -13.63 6.81
CA ASN A 234 3.24 -12.44 6.74
C ASN A 234 3.19 -11.72 8.09
N LEU A 235 3.37 -10.39 8.07
CA LEU A 235 3.32 -9.53 9.25
C LEU A 235 2.16 -8.52 9.20
N ILE A 236 1.31 -8.57 8.17
CA ILE A 236 0.23 -7.61 7.96
C ILE A 236 -1.11 -8.30 7.74
N ARG A 237 -2.15 -7.81 8.42
CA ARG A 237 -3.56 -8.12 8.16
C ARG A 237 -4.24 -6.93 7.53
N ASN A 238 -4.64 -7.04 6.27
CA ASN A 238 -5.52 -6.04 5.66
C ASN A 238 -6.99 -6.42 5.96
N ILE A 239 -7.66 -5.62 6.79
CA ILE A 239 -9.07 -5.79 7.16
C ILE A 239 -10.00 -4.86 6.38
N GLY A 240 -9.52 -4.35 5.25
CA GLY A 240 -10.11 -3.29 4.44
C GLY A 240 -11.32 -3.65 3.61
N TYR A 241 -12.18 -4.52 4.11
CA TYR A 241 -13.30 -5.09 3.39
C TYR A 241 -14.62 -4.86 4.10
N GLY A 242 -15.72 -4.93 3.34
CA GLY A 242 -17.07 -4.71 3.88
C GLY A 242 -17.51 -3.25 3.90
N GLU A 243 -18.47 -2.93 4.76
CA GLU A 243 -19.12 -1.62 4.80
C GLU A 243 -18.09 -0.49 5.03
N GLY A 244 -18.17 0.59 4.24
CA GLY A 244 -17.20 1.69 4.28
C GLY A 244 -15.92 1.46 3.45
N SER A 245 -15.74 0.31 2.80
CA SER A 245 -14.61 0.08 1.89
C SER A 245 -14.85 0.63 0.48
N ALA A 246 -13.95 1.50 0.00
CA ALA A 246 -14.03 2.09 -1.34
C ALA A 246 -13.87 1.03 -2.45
N HIS A 247 -13.03 0.03 -2.23
CA HIS A 247 -12.66 -0.97 -3.23
C HIS A 247 -13.16 -2.38 -2.93
N ALA A 248 -13.56 -2.65 -1.67
CA ALA A 248 -13.82 -4.01 -1.19
C ALA A 248 -15.14 -4.21 -0.43
N ALA A 249 -16.15 -3.36 -0.67
CA ALA A 249 -17.47 -3.44 -0.03
C ALA A 249 -18.29 -4.74 -0.23
N GLY A 250 -17.83 -5.66 -1.08
CA GLY A 250 -18.51 -6.93 -1.33
C GLY A 250 -17.56 -8.10 -1.53
N LEU A 251 -16.91 -8.58 -0.46
CA LEU A 251 -16.04 -9.77 -0.52
C LEU A 251 -16.71 -10.94 -1.24
N GLN A 252 -18.01 -11.15 -1.02
CA GLN A 252 -18.76 -12.25 -1.63
C GLN A 252 -18.80 -12.17 -3.16
N ARG A 253 -18.59 -10.99 -3.73
CA ARG A 253 -18.54 -10.75 -5.18
C ARG A 253 -17.13 -10.89 -5.75
N MET A 254 -16.09 -11.01 -4.91
CA MET A 254 -14.70 -11.13 -5.36
C MET A 254 -14.28 -12.57 -5.64
N PRO A 255 -13.41 -12.78 -6.65
CA PRO A 255 -12.67 -14.03 -6.84
C PRO A 255 -11.98 -14.50 -5.56
N LYS A 256 -12.02 -15.82 -5.30
CA LYS A 256 -11.47 -16.42 -4.07
C LYS A 256 -10.00 -16.06 -3.84
N ALA A 257 -9.19 -16.03 -4.90
CA ALA A 257 -7.76 -15.72 -4.79
C ALA A 257 -7.50 -14.30 -4.25
N ILE A 258 -8.26 -13.31 -4.69
CA ILE A 258 -8.16 -11.92 -4.19
C ILE A 258 -8.80 -11.80 -2.82
N ARG A 259 -9.95 -12.46 -2.60
CA ARG A 259 -10.59 -12.49 -1.27
C ARG A 259 -9.64 -12.99 -0.18
N ASN A 260 -8.84 -14.00 -0.50
CA ASN A 260 -7.89 -14.61 0.41
C ASN A 260 -6.66 -13.74 0.72
N THR A 261 -6.49 -12.57 0.08
CA THR A 261 -5.43 -11.63 0.44
C THR A 261 -5.86 -10.67 1.56
N PHE A 262 -7.15 -10.67 1.92
CA PHE A 262 -7.68 -9.95 3.07
C PHE A 262 -7.66 -10.85 4.31
N ASP A 263 -7.49 -10.23 5.48
CA ASP A 263 -7.48 -10.86 6.80
C ASP A 263 -6.54 -12.07 6.93
N MET A 264 -5.41 -12.03 6.20
CA MET A 264 -4.40 -13.10 6.24
C MET A 264 -3.77 -13.22 7.62
N GLU A 265 -3.57 -14.42 8.15
CA GLU A 265 -2.90 -14.62 9.42
C GLU A 265 -1.51 -13.95 9.48
N THR A 266 -1.17 -13.34 10.62
CA THR A 266 0.19 -12.84 10.90
C THR A 266 0.96 -13.86 11.71
N TYR A 267 2.27 -13.89 11.51
CA TYR A 267 3.17 -14.76 12.26
C TYR A 267 4.27 -13.92 12.91
N PRO A 268 4.28 -13.77 14.25
CA PRO A 268 5.26 -12.94 14.94
C PRO A 268 6.70 -13.28 14.56
N MET A 269 7.46 -12.25 14.18
CA MET A 269 8.87 -12.34 13.85
C MET A 269 9.69 -12.75 15.07
N GLN A 270 10.67 -13.63 14.87
CA GLN A 270 11.63 -14.01 15.89
C GLN A 270 12.91 -13.19 15.71
N PHE A 271 13.50 -12.72 16.82
CA PHE A 271 14.73 -11.94 16.82
C PHE A 271 15.84 -12.68 17.59
N PRO A 272 17.11 -12.60 17.18
CA PRO A 272 17.62 -11.86 16.02
C PRO A 272 17.17 -12.48 14.69
N MET A 273 16.92 -11.64 13.70
CA MET A 273 16.47 -12.09 12.38
C MET A 273 17.60 -12.75 11.61
N LYS A 274 17.29 -13.81 10.87
CA LYS A 274 18.20 -14.45 9.92
C LYS A 274 18.21 -13.72 8.59
N GLU A 275 19.35 -13.14 8.25
CA GLU A 275 19.53 -12.39 7.01
C GLU A 275 19.74 -13.28 5.76
N PRO A 276 19.30 -12.82 4.57
CA PRO A 276 19.71 -13.40 3.31
C PRO A 276 21.16 -13.01 2.99
N GLU A 277 21.94 -13.97 2.50
CA GLU A 277 23.34 -13.74 2.06
C GLU A 277 23.41 -12.94 0.75
N TYR A 278 22.41 -13.12 -0.13
CA TYR A 278 22.38 -12.50 -1.45
C TYR A 278 21.14 -11.63 -1.65
N MET A 279 21.32 -10.53 -2.37
CA MET A 279 20.26 -9.59 -2.74
C MET A 279 19.76 -9.88 -4.15
N ILE A 280 19.09 -11.03 -4.32
CA ILE A 280 18.55 -11.49 -5.60
C ILE A 280 17.02 -11.44 -5.52
N PRO A 281 16.32 -10.81 -6.47
CA PRO A 281 14.87 -10.86 -6.50
C PRO A 281 14.40 -12.29 -6.75
N ASP A 282 13.45 -12.79 -5.97
CA ASP A 282 12.97 -14.17 -6.07
C ASP A 282 11.92 -14.32 -7.19
N PRO A 283 12.26 -14.91 -8.35
CA PRO A 283 11.32 -15.05 -9.46
C PRO A 283 10.18 -16.05 -9.18
N TYR A 284 10.36 -16.97 -8.22
CA TYR A 284 9.32 -17.91 -7.82
C TYR A 284 8.26 -17.22 -6.99
N TYR A 285 8.68 -16.33 -6.06
CA TYR A 285 7.75 -15.49 -5.33
C TYR A 285 7.00 -14.53 -6.26
N GLU A 286 7.71 -13.84 -7.16
CA GLU A 286 7.10 -12.91 -8.13
C GLU A 286 6.05 -13.60 -9.02
N LYS A 287 6.32 -14.82 -9.50
CA LYS A 287 5.34 -15.61 -10.27
C LYS A 287 4.10 -15.96 -9.46
N ALA A 288 4.27 -16.32 -8.19
CA ALA A 288 3.15 -16.62 -7.30
C ALA A 288 2.36 -15.36 -6.95
N PHE A 289 3.04 -14.23 -6.72
CA PHE A 289 2.44 -12.91 -6.54
C PHE A 289 1.55 -12.56 -7.75
N ASP A 290 2.09 -12.64 -8.97
CA ASP A 290 1.34 -12.36 -10.19
C ASP A 290 0.15 -13.32 -10.34
N ARG A 291 0.31 -14.61 -10.00
CA ARG A 291 -0.80 -15.56 -9.99
C ARG A 291 -1.87 -15.22 -8.96
N ILE A 292 -1.52 -14.72 -7.78
CA ILE A 292 -2.48 -14.31 -6.73
C ILE A 292 -3.21 -13.04 -7.16
N MET A 293 -2.50 -12.06 -7.70
CA MET A 293 -3.05 -10.80 -8.18
C MET A 293 -3.75 -10.91 -9.53
N GLY A 294 -3.51 -11.99 -10.28
CA GLY A 294 -4.08 -12.19 -11.62
C GLY A 294 -3.42 -11.29 -12.65
N ARG A 295 -2.14 -10.96 -12.45
CA ARG A 295 -1.33 -10.19 -13.40
C ARG A 295 -0.65 -11.14 -14.39
N ASN A 296 -0.35 -10.64 -15.59
CA ASN A 296 0.53 -11.29 -16.57
C ASN A 296 0.09 -12.69 -17.05
N ASP A 297 -1.19 -13.04 -16.90
CA ASP A 297 -1.80 -14.27 -17.41
C ASP A 297 -3.24 -13.97 -17.90
N LYS A 298 -3.40 -13.88 -19.22
CA LYS A 298 -4.68 -13.50 -19.87
C LYS A 298 -5.78 -14.53 -19.63
N LEU A 299 -5.44 -15.82 -19.54
CA LEU A 299 -6.42 -16.88 -19.30
C LEU A 299 -6.90 -16.82 -17.85
N LEU A 300 -5.97 -16.63 -16.91
CA LEU A 300 -6.29 -16.42 -15.51
C LEU A 300 -7.13 -15.15 -15.32
N GLN A 301 -6.80 -14.04 -15.97
CA GLN A 301 -7.60 -12.81 -15.93
C GLN A 301 -9.02 -13.01 -16.46
N ALA A 302 -9.16 -13.67 -17.61
CA ALA A 302 -10.47 -13.99 -18.18
C ALA A 302 -11.30 -14.86 -17.23
N SER A 303 -10.71 -15.92 -16.68
CA SER A 303 -11.39 -16.81 -15.72
C SER A 303 -11.82 -16.07 -14.44
N ARG A 304 -10.98 -15.17 -13.91
CA ARG A 304 -11.31 -14.32 -12.74
C ARG A 304 -12.44 -13.35 -13.04
N TRP A 305 -12.44 -12.76 -14.23
CA TRP A 305 -13.50 -11.86 -14.67
C TRP A 305 -14.84 -12.61 -14.80
N ILE A 306 -14.84 -13.81 -15.39
CA ILE A 306 -16.03 -14.68 -15.46
C ILE A 306 -16.51 -15.03 -14.05
N GLN A 307 -15.59 -15.46 -13.16
CA GLN A 307 -15.92 -15.77 -11.77
C GLN A 307 -16.53 -14.56 -11.05
N TYR A 308 -15.96 -13.37 -11.23
CA TYR A 308 -16.48 -12.13 -10.66
C TYR A 308 -17.89 -11.84 -11.17
N LYS A 309 -18.15 -11.93 -12.49
CA LYS A 309 -19.49 -11.73 -13.06
C LYS A 309 -20.51 -12.74 -12.53
N TRP A 310 -20.11 -14.01 -12.42
CA TRP A 310 -20.95 -15.05 -11.85
C TRP A 310 -21.27 -14.78 -10.37
N LEU A 311 -20.28 -14.42 -9.55
CA LEU A 311 -20.49 -14.06 -8.14
C LEU A 311 -21.33 -12.80 -7.99
N TYR A 312 -21.17 -11.81 -8.87
CA TYR A 312 -21.99 -10.60 -8.88
C TYR A 312 -23.46 -10.95 -9.10
N LEU A 313 -23.77 -11.75 -10.13
CA LEU A 313 -25.13 -12.21 -10.41
C LEU A 313 -25.70 -13.09 -9.28
N LYS A 314 -24.92 -14.05 -8.79
CA LYS A 314 -25.32 -14.96 -7.71
C LYS A 314 -25.70 -14.21 -6.43
N ASN A 315 -25.03 -13.08 -6.15
CA ASN A 315 -25.28 -12.26 -4.97
C ASN A 315 -26.16 -11.04 -5.29
N GLY A 316 -27.18 -11.24 -6.14
CA GLY A 316 -28.26 -10.27 -6.41
C GLY A 316 -27.87 -9.05 -7.24
N GLY A 317 -26.72 -9.08 -7.92
CA GLY A 317 -26.30 -8.00 -8.81
C GLY A 317 -27.11 -7.97 -10.10
N ASN A 318 -27.50 -6.78 -10.54
CA ASN A 318 -28.20 -6.57 -11.80
C ASN A 318 -27.22 -6.02 -12.86
N LEU A 319 -27.10 -6.71 -14.00
CA LEU A 319 -26.21 -6.31 -15.09
C LEU A 319 -26.55 -4.91 -15.66
N ILE A 320 -27.82 -4.51 -15.61
CA ILE A 320 -28.28 -3.19 -16.06
C ILE A 320 -27.71 -2.09 -15.16
N ASP A 321 -27.64 -2.33 -13.85
CA ASP A 321 -27.05 -1.39 -12.89
C ASP A 321 -25.53 -1.31 -13.05
N GLY A 322 -24.88 -2.42 -13.42
CA GLY A 322 -23.47 -2.45 -13.80
C GLY A 322 -23.17 -1.54 -15.00
N VAL A 323 -23.99 -1.59 -16.06
CA VAL A 323 -23.85 -0.73 -17.24
C VAL A 323 -24.12 0.74 -16.88
N LYS A 324 -25.18 1.03 -16.12
CA LYS A 324 -25.45 2.39 -15.63
C LYS A 324 -24.30 2.93 -14.78
N LYS A 325 -23.64 2.11 -13.96
CA LYS A 325 -22.49 2.51 -13.15
C LYS A 325 -21.25 2.80 -13.99
N VAL A 326 -21.03 2.05 -15.08
CA VAL A 326 -19.93 2.33 -16.03
C VAL A 326 -20.18 3.64 -16.78
N ILE A 327 -21.41 3.86 -17.27
CA ILE A 327 -21.80 5.11 -17.93
C ILE A 327 -21.66 6.29 -16.96
N ARG A 328 -22.14 6.14 -15.72
CA ARG A 328 -22.04 7.17 -14.68
C ARG A 328 -20.58 7.44 -14.26
N ARG A 329 -19.69 6.43 -14.26
CA ARG A 329 -18.25 6.62 -14.05
C ARG A 329 -17.60 7.39 -15.20
N HIS A 330 -18.00 7.14 -16.44
CA HIS A 330 -17.53 7.89 -17.62
C HIS A 330 -18.06 9.33 -17.66
N GLN A 331 -19.24 9.58 -17.08
CA GLN A 331 -19.80 10.92 -16.93
C GLN A 331 -19.19 11.68 -15.75
N ASN A 332 -18.94 10.99 -14.63
CA ASN A 332 -18.32 11.58 -13.44
C ASN A 332 -16.80 11.75 -13.57
N SER A 333 -16.12 10.99 -14.43
CA SER A 333 -14.73 11.26 -14.79
C SER A 333 -14.56 12.56 -15.59
N ASN A 334 -15.63 13.28 -15.90
CA ASN A 334 -15.57 14.66 -16.39
C ASN A 334 -15.94 15.69 -15.32
N HIS A 335 -16.38 15.27 -14.12
CA HIS A 335 -16.82 16.16 -13.03
C HIS A 335 -16.04 16.00 -11.71
N GLU A 336 -15.33 14.89 -11.47
CA GLU A 336 -14.37 14.75 -10.36
C GLU A 336 -13.06 15.52 -10.61
N TYR A 337 -12.96 16.26 -11.72
CA TYR A 337 -11.78 17.03 -12.12
C TYR A 337 -11.99 18.56 -12.04
N GLU A 338 -13.09 19.03 -11.44
CA GLU A 338 -13.37 20.47 -11.24
C GLU A 338 -13.86 20.83 -9.81
N SER A 339 -13.71 19.96 -8.80
CA SER A 339 -14.06 20.33 -7.40
C SER A 339 -13.09 19.79 -6.37
#